data_AF-A0A7V0JLE1-F1
#
_entry.id   AF-A0A7V0JLE1-F1
#
_cell.length_a   1.000
_cell.length_b   1.000
_cell.length_c   1.000
_cell.angle_alpha   90.00
_cell.angle_beta   90.00
_cell.angle_gamma   90.00
#
_symmetry.space_group_name_H-M   'P 1'
#
loop_
_entity.id
_entity.type
_entity.pdbx_description
1 polymer ?
#
loop_
_entity_poly.entity_id
_entity_poly.type
_entity_poly.pdbx_seq_one_letter_code
_entity_poly.pdbx_strand_id
1 'polypeptide(L)'
;MLKKVWVLTPEERAHRQLVRTRRQIVNHRSDVMRQIKSLLLFYSIEVPFSSHQQWTGSFIKWLHELDLKDEYLNKSLKALVHLFDYLSSEKRRLTHEVIQLAREKNMHPE
;
A
#
# COMPACT_ATOMS: atom_id res chain seq x y z
N MET A 1 -36.82 24.07 -9.83
CA MET A 1 -35.54 24.32 -10.52
C MET A 1 -34.47 23.41 -9.94
N LEU A 2 -33.78 22.63 -10.77
CA LEU A 2 -32.63 21.82 -10.33
C LEU A 2 -31.40 22.73 -10.13
N LYS A 3 -30.65 22.54 -9.04
CA LYS A 3 -29.42 23.29 -8.77
C LYS A 3 -28.37 22.97 -9.84
N LYS A 4 -27.65 24.00 -10.31
CA LYS A 4 -26.54 23.86 -11.25
C LYS A 4 -25.48 22.94 -10.64
N VAL A 5 -25.20 21.81 -11.28
CA VAL A 5 -24.16 20.87 -10.84
C VAL A 5 -22.84 21.33 -11.45
N TRP A 6 -21.83 21.56 -10.60
CA TRP A 6 -20.49 21.85 -11.08
C TRP A 6 -19.84 20.58 -11.62
N VAL A 7 -19.54 20.57 -12.91
CA VAL A 7 -18.85 19.47 -13.57
C VAL A 7 -17.38 19.82 -13.67
N LEU A 8 -16.53 18.91 -13.19
CA LEU A 8 -15.08 19.07 -13.22
C LEU A 8 -14.55 19.07 -14.65
N THR A 9 -13.49 19.84 -14.88
CA THR A 9 -12.75 19.79 -16.13
C THR A 9 -12.12 18.39 -16.32
N PRO A 10 -11.77 17.99 -17.56
CA PRO A 10 -11.03 16.75 -17.80
C PRO A 10 -9.75 16.64 -16.97
N GLU A 11 -9.03 17.74 -16.81
CA GLU A 11 -7.81 17.82 -16.01
C GLU A 11 -8.07 17.58 -14.52
N GLU A 12 -9.06 18.25 -13.93
CA GLU A 12 -9.45 18.04 -12.54
C GLU A 12 -9.90 16.58 -12.27
N ARG A 13 -10.54 15.95 -13.26
CA ARG A 13 -10.89 14.52 -13.18
C ARG A 13 -9.64 13.63 -13.18
N ALA A 14 -8.64 13.92 -14.01
CA ALA A 14 -7.37 13.20 -14.03
C ALA A 14 -6.60 13.35 -12.71
N HIS A 15 -6.55 14.56 -12.14
CA HIS A 15 -6.00 14.84 -10.82
C HIS A 15 -6.65 13.99 -9.73
N ARG A 16 -7.99 13.90 -9.74
CA ARG A 16 -8.71 13.02 -8.79
C ARG A 16 -8.42 11.55 -9.04
N GLN A 17 -8.14 11.12 -10.27
CA GLN A 17 -7.78 9.74 -10.56
C GLN A 17 -6.48 9.36 -9.87
N LEU A 18 -5.46 10.23 -9.87
CA LEU A 18 -4.21 10.00 -9.15
C LEU A 18 -4.44 9.72 -7.64
N VAL A 19 -5.26 10.55 -6.99
CA VAL A 19 -5.62 10.39 -5.57
C VAL A 19 -6.37 9.06 -5.34
N ARG A 20 -7.27 8.69 -6.25
CA ARG A 20 -7.99 7.40 -6.17
C ARG A 20 -7.04 6.22 -6.31
N THR A 21 -6.13 6.25 -7.27
CA THR A 21 -5.12 5.20 -7.48
C THR A 21 -4.25 5.04 -6.24
N ARG A 22 -3.79 6.15 -5.63
CA ARG A 22 -3.07 6.10 -4.35
C ARG A 22 -3.86 5.36 -3.27
N ARG A 23 -5.16 5.65 -3.14
CA ARG A 23 -6.04 4.96 -2.17
C ARG A 23 -6.16 3.47 -2.46
N GLN A 24 -6.29 3.09 -3.74
CA GLN A 24 -6.33 1.68 -4.15
C GLN A 24 -5.04 0.95 -3.75
N ILE A 25 -3.87 1.55 -3.99
CA ILE A 25 -2.57 0.98 -3.59
C ILE A 25 -2.47 0.81 -2.06
N VAL A 26 -2.93 1.79 -1.27
CA VAL A 26 -2.95 1.69 0.20
C VAL A 26 -3.85 0.54 0.68
N ASN A 27 -5.02 0.40 0.07
CA ASN A 27 -5.95 -0.67 0.41
C ASN A 27 -5.36 -2.04 0.05
N HIS A 28 -4.83 -2.16 -1.17
CA HIS A 28 -4.23 -3.41 -1.63
C HIS A 28 -3.02 -3.82 -0.78
N ARG A 29 -2.17 -2.87 -0.38
CA ARG A 29 -1.09 -3.13 0.58
C ARG A 29 -1.64 -3.70 1.89
N SER A 30 -2.77 -3.19 2.37
CA SER A 30 -3.42 -3.67 3.59
C SER A 30 -4.02 -5.07 3.42
N ASP A 31 -4.49 -5.42 2.21
CA ASP A 31 -4.91 -6.78 1.87
C ASP A 31 -3.73 -7.76 1.92
N VAL A 32 -2.60 -7.41 1.30
CA VAL A 32 -1.38 -8.24 1.31
C VAL A 32 -0.86 -8.44 2.74
N MET A 33 -0.93 -7.39 3.58
CA MET A 33 -0.61 -7.52 5.01
C MET A 33 -1.47 -8.58 5.71
N ARG A 34 -2.78 -8.63 5.41
CA ARG A 34 -3.69 -9.64 5.95
C ARG A 34 -3.37 -11.04 5.41
N GLN A 35 -3.05 -11.16 4.13
CA GLN A 35 -2.67 -12.42 3.50
C GLN A 35 -1.41 -13.01 4.15
N ILE A 36 -0.36 -12.20 4.36
CA ILE A 36 0.85 -12.63 5.06
C ILE A 36 0.52 -13.10 6.48
N LYS A 37 -0.25 -12.33 7.25
CA LYS A 37 -0.68 -12.75 8.60
C LYS A 37 -1.46 -14.05 8.60
N SER A 38 -2.38 -14.20 7.64
CA SER A 38 -3.17 -15.43 7.50
C SER A 38 -2.29 -16.62 7.16
N LEU A 39 -1.28 -16.45 6.31
CA LEU A 39 -0.33 -17.51 5.95
C LEU A 39 0.48 -17.95 7.18
N LEU A 40 1.05 -17.00 7.92
CA LEU A 40 1.80 -17.28 9.15
C LEU A 40 0.93 -17.98 10.18
N LEU A 41 -0.31 -17.52 10.38
CA LEU A 41 -1.26 -18.12 11.32
C LEU A 41 -1.65 -19.55 10.89
N PHE A 42 -1.96 -19.75 9.61
CA PHE A 42 -2.38 -21.06 9.08
C PHE A 42 -1.31 -22.14 9.31
N TYR A 43 -0.04 -21.78 9.16
CA TYR A 43 1.08 -22.69 9.40
C TYR A 43 1.66 -22.60 10.83
N SER A 44 0.94 -21.97 11.77
CA SER A 44 1.32 -21.86 13.18
C SER A 44 2.72 -21.28 13.40
N ILE A 45 3.13 -20.32 12.57
CA ILE A 45 4.43 -19.65 12.69
C ILE A 45 4.36 -18.61 13.80
N GLU A 46 5.20 -18.79 14.82
CA GLU A 46 5.32 -17.83 15.93
C GLU A 46 5.96 -16.53 15.44
N VAL A 47 5.26 -15.42 15.68
CA VAL A 47 5.74 -14.08 15.32
C VAL A 47 6.47 -13.47 16.54
N PRO A 48 7.78 -13.21 16.48
CA PRO A 48 8.56 -12.71 17.62
C PRO A 48 8.38 -11.20 17.86
N PHE A 49 7.25 -10.63 17.42
CA PHE A 49 6.96 -9.19 17.49
C PHE A 49 5.58 -8.95 18.07
N SER A 50 5.48 -7.96 18.95
CA SER A 50 4.19 -7.45 19.41
C SER A 50 3.39 -6.85 18.26
N SER A 51 2.06 -6.77 18.42
CA SER A 51 1.15 -6.16 17.44
C SER A 51 1.59 -4.74 17.02
N HIS A 52 2.16 -3.95 17.94
CA HIS A 52 2.65 -2.60 17.70
C HIS A 52 3.94 -2.54 16.89
N GLN A 53 4.75 -3.60 16.91
CA GLN A 53 6.01 -3.69 16.17
C GLN A 53 5.82 -4.32 14.77
N GLN A 54 4.65 -4.87 14.47
CA GLN A 54 4.37 -5.43 13.15
C GLN A 54 4.39 -4.32 12.09
N TRP A 55 4.93 -4.65 10.92
CA TRP A 55 5.08 -3.75 9.76
C TRP A 55 6.06 -2.59 9.94
N THR A 56 6.86 -2.63 11.00
CA THR A 56 8.08 -1.83 11.13
C THR A 56 9.21 -2.43 10.26
N GLY A 57 10.29 -1.67 10.06
CA GLY A 57 11.44 -2.16 9.29
C GLY A 57 12.03 -3.47 9.82
N SER A 58 12.04 -3.67 11.14
CA SER A 58 12.52 -4.93 11.75
C SER A 58 11.60 -6.11 11.44
N PHE A 59 10.28 -5.90 11.44
CA PHE A 59 9.33 -6.95 11.07
C PHE A 59 9.44 -7.35 9.60
N ILE A 60 9.61 -6.36 8.71
CA ILE A 60 9.79 -6.63 7.27
C ILE A 60 11.10 -7.38 7.02
N LYS A 61 12.19 -6.96 7.67
CA LYS A 61 13.47 -7.67 7.60
C LYS A 61 13.34 -9.12 8.05
N TRP A 62 12.66 -9.37 9.17
CA TRP A 62 12.37 -10.72 9.65
C TRP A 62 11.57 -11.54 8.63
N LEU A 63 10.55 -10.96 7.98
CA LEU A 63 9.78 -11.66 6.94
C LEU A 63 10.64 -12.09 5.74
N HIS A 64 11.63 -11.30 5.36
CA HIS A 64 12.56 -11.67 4.28
C HIS A 64 13.53 -12.79 4.67
N GLU A 65 13.93 -12.81 5.93
CA GLU A 65 14.90 -13.77 6.48
C GLU A 65 14.25 -15.07 6.96
N LEU A 66 12.92 -15.09 7.06
CA LEU A 66 12.16 -16.24 7.54
C LEU A 66 12.31 -17.43 6.59
N ASP A 67 12.75 -18.56 7.14
CA ASP A 67 12.79 -19.86 6.46
C ASP A 67 11.76 -20.82 7.08
N LEU A 68 10.77 -21.22 6.28
CA LEU A 68 9.69 -22.11 6.66
C LEU A 68 10.04 -23.60 6.50
N LYS A 69 11.29 -23.94 6.13
CA LYS A 69 11.77 -25.31 5.91
C LYS A 69 10.99 -26.11 4.85
N ASP A 70 10.21 -25.40 4.03
CA ASP A 70 9.50 -25.94 2.88
C ASP A 70 9.64 -24.97 1.69
N GLU A 71 10.00 -25.51 0.53
CA GLU A 71 10.30 -24.71 -0.66
C GLU A 71 9.09 -23.93 -1.17
N TYR A 72 7.91 -24.55 -1.20
CA TYR A 72 6.71 -23.95 -1.76
C TYR A 72 6.12 -22.92 -0.82
N LEU A 73 6.10 -23.19 0.49
CA LEU A 73 5.74 -22.21 1.51
C LEU A 73 6.65 -20.98 1.44
N ASN A 74 7.96 -21.20 1.33
CA ASN A 74 8.93 -20.11 1.19
C ASN A 74 8.69 -19.29 -0.09
N LYS A 75 8.39 -19.94 -1.22
CA LYS A 75 8.02 -19.24 -2.46
C LYS A 75 6.74 -18.42 -2.28
N SER A 76 5.71 -18.98 -1.64
CA SER A 76 4.44 -18.29 -1.37
C SER A 76 4.65 -17.07 -0.47
N LEU A 77 5.39 -17.21 0.63
CA LEU A 77 5.69 -16.09 1.52
C LEU A 77 6.48 -15.00 0.79
N LYS A 78 7.55 -15.38 0.08
CA LYS A 78 8.38 -14.42 -0.68
C LYS A 78 7.57 -13.63 -1.70
N ALA A 79 6.65 -14.28 -2.41
CA ALA A 79 5.78 -13.59 -3.37
C ALA A 79 4.92 -12.51 -2.69
N LEU A 80 4.33 -12.82 -1.54
CA LEU A 80 3.53 -11.85 -0.78
C LEU A 80 4.39 -10.70 -0.21
N VAL A 81 5.58 -11.01 0.32
CA VAL A 81 6.51 -10.00 0.83
C VAL A 81 6.98 -9.06 -0.28
N HIS A 82 7.39 -9.60 -1.44
CA HIS A 82 7.79 -8.78 -2.58
C HIS A 82 6.65 -7.88 -3.10
N LEU A 83 5.42 -8.41 -3.14
CA LEU A 83 4.25 -7.61 -3.51
C LEU A 83 4.01 -6.49 -2.49
N PHE A 84 4.15 -6.76 -1.20
CA PHE A 84 4.05 -5.74 -0.15
C PHE A 84 5.11 -4.65 -0.32
N ASP A 85 6.36 -5.01 -0.66
CA ASP A 85 7.45 -4.06 -0.87
C ASP A 85 7.17 -3.16 -2.05
N TYR A 86 6.76 -3.75 -3.18
CA TYR A 86 6.35 -3.02 -4.37
C TYR A 86 5.22 -2.04 -4.05
N LEU A 87 4.15 -2.47 -3.37
CA LEU A 87 3.06 -1.58 -3.01
C LEU A 87 3.49 -0.48 -2.03
N SER A 88 4.49 -0.77 -1.19
CA SER A 88 5.08 0.20 -0.26
C SER A 88 5.94 1.24 -0.98
N SER A 89 6.66 0.89 -2.05
CA SER A 89 7.34 1.87 -2.91
C SER A 89 6.34 2.69 -3.72
N GLU A 90 5.32 2.05 -4.31
CA GLU A 90 4.29 2.72 -5.09
C GLU A 90 3.47 3.72 -4.27
N LYS A 91 3.11 3.34 -3.04
CA LYS A 91 2.46 4.26 -2.09
C LYS A 91 3.31 5.51 -1.87
N ARG A 92 4.63 5.36 -1.68
CA ARG A 92 5.55 6.48 -1.43
C ARG A 92 5.62 7.40 -2.65
N ARG A 93 5.81 6.82 -3.84
CA ARG A 93 5.82 7.51 -5.13
C ARG A 93 4.55 8.34 -5.34
N LEU A 94 3.38 7.69 -5.29
CA LEU A 94 2.10 8.37 -5.49
C LEU A 94 1.77 9.39 -4.39
N THR A 95 2.27 9.20 -3.16
CA THR A 95 2.12 10.22 -2.11
C THR A 95 2.91 11.48 -2.46
N HIS A 96 4.13 11.33 -2.98
CA HIS A 96 4.94 12.46 -3.44
C HIS A 96 4.24 13.22 -4.58
N GLU A 97 3.74 12.50 -5.60
CA GLU A 97 3.03 13.10 -6.73
C GLU A 97 1.75 13.84 -6.29
N VAL A 98 0.97 13.28 -5.37
CA VAL A 98 -0.22 13.95 -4.82
C VAL A 98 0.14 15.22 -4.04
N ILE A 99 1.25 15.20 -3.28
CA ILE A 99 1.72 16.40 -2.55
C ILE A 99 2.17 17.48 -3.53
N GLN A 100 2.89 17.10 -4.59
CA GLN A 100 3.33 18.04 -5.62
C GLN A 100 2.14 18.69 -6.32
N LEU A 101 1.16 17.89 -6.75
CA LEU A 101 -0.07 18.37 -7.36
C LEU A 101 -0.83 19.35 -6.46
N ALA A 102 -0.88 19.08 -5.15
CA ALA A 102 -1.53 19.98 -4.19
C ALA A 102 -0.79 21.32 -4.05
N ARG A 103 0.55 21.33 -4.16
CA ARG A 103 1.36 22.55 -4.11
C ARG A 103 1.18 23.40 -5.36
N GLU A 104 1.20 22.78 -6.54
CA GLU A 104 1.00 23.46 -7.82
C GLU A 104 -0.39 24.12 -7.88
N LYS A 105 -1.43 23.44 -7.40
CA LYS A 105 -2.78 24.02 -7.34
C LYS A 105 -2.90 25.19 -6.35
N ASN A 106 -2.16 25.17 -5.25
CA ASN A 106 -2.18 26.27 -4.27
C ASN A 106 -1.41 27.52 -4.72
N MET A 107 -0.46 27.39 -5.66
CA MET A 107 0.28 28.53 -6.23
C MET A 107 -0.46 29.25 -7.36
N HIS A 108 -1.50 28.63 -7.92
CA HIS A 108 -2.38 29.23 -8.93
C HIS A 108 -3.84 29.22 -8.45
N PRO A 109 -4.20 30.09 -7.49
CA PRO A 109 -5.61 30.30 -7.18
C PRO A 109 -6.24 31.07 -8.35
N GLU A 110 -7.15 30.42 -9.09
CA GLU A 110 -8.12 31.10 -9.96
C GLU A 110 -9.11 31.94 -9.13
#